data_AF-A0A1W9M448-F1
#
_entry.id   AF-A0A1W9M448-F1
#
_cell.length_a   1.000
_cell.length_b   1.000
_cell.length_c   1.000
_cell.angle_alpha   90.00
_cell.angle_beta   90.00
_cell.angle_gamma   90.00
#
_symmetry.space_group_name_H-M   'P 1'
#
loop_
_entity.id
_entity.type
_entity.pdbx_description
1 polymer ?
#
loop_
_entity_poly.entity_id
_entity_poly.type
_entity_poly.pdbx_seq_one_letter_code
_entity_poly.pdbx_strand_id
1 'polypeptide(L)'
;MHLLSDMRFCRLCRLLILLSGLLAPCLASAASTRVIVHPDSNVVSLDSVALQGIFTLRDQQWPDGRPIRLLVLPDQAAAHQQFCREILGVFPHQLRRIWDRRVFSGLAPAPRVVADEETMRRQVATTPGAIGYLLHEISNEGVRVVLFP
;
A
#
# COMPACT_ATOMS: atom_id res chain seq x y z
N MET A 1 -17.78 16.94 66.51
CA MET A 1 -16.72 16.79 65.47
C MET A 1 -17.17 15.80 64.38
N HIS A 2 -18.29 16.02 63.68
CA HIS A 2 -18.81 15.05 62.70
C HIS A 2 -19.57 15.73 61.53
N LEU A 3 -19.05 16.81 60.96
CA LEU A 3 -19.74 17.51 59.86
C LEU A 3 -18.82 18.10 58.78
N LEU A 4 -17.56 17.65 58.69
CA LEU A 4 -16.60 18.15 57.69
C LEU A 4 -16.01 17.08 56.76
N SER A 5 -16.43 15.82 56.88
CA SER A 5 -15.86 14.70 56.12
C SER A 5 -16.63 14.32 54.84
N ASP A 6 -17.90 14.65 54.69
CA ASP A 6 -18.72 14.15 53.57
C ASP A 6 -18.60 14.96 52.27
N MET A 7 -18.20 16.24 52.35
CA MET A 7 -18.16 17.12 51.17
C MET A 7 -16.88 17.03 50.34
N ARG A 8 -15.87 16.26 50.77
CA ARG A 8 -14.62 16.05 50.01
C ARG A 8 -14.68 14.82 49.10
N PHE A 9 -15.47 13.81 49.47
CA PHE A 9 -15.58 12.56 48.71
C PHE A 9 -16.42 12.71 47.43
N CYS A 10 -17.49 13.52 47.48
CA CYS A 10 -18.43 13.66 46.36
C CYS A 10 -17.88 14.49 45.17
N ARG A 11 -16.94 15.40 45.42
CA ARG A 11 -16.28 16.20 44.37
C ARG A 11 -15.14 15.44 43.68
N LEU A 12 -14.45 14.55 44.39
CA LEU A 12 -13.37 13.73 43.84
C LEU A 12 -13.90 12.62 42.91
N CYS A 13 -15.03 12.01 43.25
CA CYS A 13 -15.66 10.98 42.42
C CYS A 13 -16.24 11.53 41.11
N ARG A 14 -16.74 12.78 41.08
CA ARG A 14 -17.26 13.40 39.83
C ARG A 14 -16.16 13.79 38.85
N LEU A 15 -14.95 14.11 39.33
CA LEU A 15 -13.81 14.45 38.47
C LEU A 15 -13.20 13.21 37.79
N LEU A 16 -13.24 12.05 38.46
CA LEU A 16 -12.72 10.79 37.91
C LEU A 16 -13.61 10.16 36.83
N ILE A 17 -14.92 10.44 36.83
CA ILE A 17 -15.87 9.91 35.83
C ILE A 17 -15.81 10.69 34.51
N LEU A 18 -15.42 11.98 34.54
CA LEU A 18 -15.28 12.80 33.32
C LEU A 18 -13.96 12.56 32.55
N LEU A 19 -12.94 11.98 33.20
CA LEU A 19 -11.64 11.69 32.54
C LEU A 19 -11.61 10.32 31.85
N SER A 20 -12.58 9.44 32.12
CA SER A 20 -12.57 8.06 31.61
C SER A 20 -13.21 7.89 30.22
N GLY A 21 -13.73 8.97 29.61
CA GLY A 21 -14.49 8.92 28.36
C GLY A 21 -13.69 9.17 27.07
N LEU A 22 -12.39 9.46 27.13
CA LEU A 22 -11.62 9.93 25.97
C LEU A 22 -10.56 8.95 25.45
N LEU A 23 -10.70 7.66 25.75
CA LEU A 23 -9.92 6.59 25.11
C LEU A 23 -10.86 5.75 24.27
N ALA A 24 -11.38 6.33 23.18
CA ALA A 24 -11.89 5.53 22.08
C ALA A 24 -10.66 4.97 21.34
N PRO A 25 -10.39 3.66 21.37
CA PRO A 25 -9.38 3.10 20.50
C PRO A 25 -9.92 3.27 19.08
N CYS A 26 -9.30 4.15 18.30
CA CYS A 26 -9.53 4.22 16.87
C CYS A 26 -9.04 2.88 16.32
N LEU A 27 -9.96 1.96 16.06
CA LEU A 27 -9.71 0.73 15.31
C LEU A 27 -9.33 1.17 13.89
N ALA A 28 -8.07 1.52 13.69
CA ALA A 28 -7.51 1.67 12.36
C ALA A 28 -7.62 0.29 11.71
N SER A 29 -8.58 0.13 10.79
CA SER A 29 -8.64 -1.04 9.93
C SER A 29 -7.28 -1.15 9.25
N ALA A 30 -6.57 -2.25 9.49
CA ALA A 30 -5.29 -2.52 8.87
C ALA A 30 -5.53 -2.70 7.37
N ALA A 31 -5.47 -1.60 6.62
CA ALA A 31 -5.56 -1.62 5.18
C ALA A 31 -4.44 -2.51 4.65
N SER A 32 -4.78 -3.64 4.03
CA SER A 32 -3.77 -4.50 3.43
C SER A 32 -3.54 -4.07 1.99
N THR A 33 -2.28 -3.79 1.66
CA THR A 33 -1.89 -3.50 0.28
C THR A 33 -1.86 -4.81 -0.50
N ARG A 34 -2.42 -4.81 -1.71
CA ARG A 34 -2.47 -5.99 -2.59
C ARG A 34 -1.79 -5.71 -3.90
N VAL A 35 -1.02 -6.69 -4.39
CA VAL A 35 -0.41 -6.64 -5.72
C VAL A 35 -1.36 -7.29 -6.70
N ILE A 36 -1.60 -6.61 -7.82
CA ILE A 36 -2.51 -7.06 -8.87
C ILE A 36 -1.79 -7.15 -10.21
N VAL A 37 -2.21 -8.12 -11.01
CA VAL A 37 -1.74 -8.34 -12.38
C VAL A 37 -2.93 -8.52 -13.32
N HIS A 38 -2.66 -8.42 -14.62
CA HIS A 38 -3.64 -8.72 -15.66
C HIS A 38 -4.29 -10.10 -15.44
N PRO A 39 -5.60 -10.28 -15.68
CA PRO A 39 -6.32 -11.54 -15.41
C PRO A 39 -5.71 -12.76 -16.13
N ASP A 40 -5.26 -12.57 -17.37
CA ASP A 40 -4.59 -13.60 -18.19
C ASP A 40 -3.12 -13.88 -17.79
N SER A 41 -2.64 -13.28 -16.70
CA SER A 41 -1.34 -13.64 -16.14
C SER A 41 -1.42 -14.99 -15.44
N ASN A 42 -0.43 -15.85 -15.66
CA ASN A 42 -0.28 -17.12 -14.95
C ASN A 42 0.44 -16.97 -13.60
N VAL A 43 0.79 -15.74 -13.22
CA VAL A 43 1.47 -15.44 -11.96
C VAL A 43 0.45 -15.50 -10.82
N VAL A 44 0.60 -16.52 -9.97
CA VAL A 44 -0.24 -16.72 -8.78
C VAL A 44 0.41 -16.15 -7.53
N SER A 45 1.73 -16.26 -7.44
CA SER A 45 2.52 -15.75 -6.34
C SER A 45 3.81 -15.10 -6.82
N LEU A 46 4.32 -14.16 -6.04
CA LEU A 46 5.64 -13.56 -6.18
C LEU A 46 6.30 -13.54 -4.80
N ASP A 47 7.57 -13.91 -4.74
CA ASP A 47 8.36 -13.70 -3.54
C ASP A 47 8.84 -12.25 -3.43
N SER A 48 9.38 -11.87 -2.28
CA SER A 48 9.88 -10.51 -2.04
C SER A 48 11.00 -10.11 -3.01
N VAL A 49 11.81 -11.08 -3.47
CA VAL A 49 12.93 -10.83 -4.39
C VAL A 49 12.43 -10.47 -5.79
N ALA A 50 11.41 -11.18 -6.27
CA ALA A 50 10.74 -10.91 -7.54
C ALA A 50 9.99 -9.58 -7.48
N LEU A 51 9.24 -9.32 -6.40
CA LEU A 51 8.57 -8.02 -6.21
C LEU A 51 9.57 -6.87 -6.22
N GLN A 52 10.64 -6.94 -5.42
CA GLN A 52 11.68 -5.92 -5.42
C GLN A 52 12.31 -5.78 -6.81
N GLY A 53 12.60 -6.89 -7.49
CA GLY A 53 13.17 -6.87 -8.82
C GLY A 53 12.33 -6.14 -9.85
N ILE A 54 11.02 -6.43 -9.86
CA ILE A 54 10.06 -5.80 -10.76
C ILE A 54 9.90 -4.32 -10.43
N PHE A 55 9.59 -3.99 -9.18
CA PHE A 55 9.28 -2.62 -8.78
C PHE A 55 10.51 -1.70 -8.76
N THR A 56 11.72 -2.25 -8.66
CA THR A 56 12.97 -1.49 -8.86
C THR A 56 13.43 -1.45 -10.32
N LEU A 57 12.63 -1.97 -11.27
CA LEU A 57 12.92 -2.06 -12.70
C LEU A 57 14.16 -2.90 -13.06
N ARG A 58 14.60 -3.79 -12.16
CA ARG A 58 15.63 -4.81 -12.43
C ARG A 58 15.13 -5.83 -13.43
N ASP A 59 13.92 -6.31 -13.18
CA ASP A 59 13.29 -7.35 -13.97
C ASP A 59 12.21 -6.68 -14.82
N GLN A 60 12.35 -6.76 -16.15
CA GLN A 60 11.48 -6.08 -17.12
C GLN A 60 10.65 -7.05 -17.97
N GLN A 61 10.82 -8.34 -17.72
CA GLN A 61 10.14 -9.41 -18.43
C GLN A 61 9.60 -10.40 -17.41
N TRP A 62 8.39 -10.90 -17.67
CA TRP A 62 7.83 -12.04 -16.96
C TRP A 62 8.62 -13.31 -17.31
N PRO A 63 8.50 -14.40 -16.52
CA PRO A 63 9.16 -15.67 -16.83
C PRO A 63 8.78 -16.27 -18.20
N ASP A 64 7.65 -15.86 -18.76
CA ASP A 64 7.19 -16.26 -20.10
C ASP A 64 7.71 -15.35 -21.23
N GLY A 65 8.59 -14.39 -20.92
CA GLY A 65 9.20 -13.46 -21.86
C GLY A 65 8.37 -12.22 -22.20
N ARG A 66 7.12 -12.12 -21.74
CA ARG A 66 6.30 -10.92 -21.98
C ARG A 66 6.86 -9.71 -21.22
N PRO A 67 6.83 -8.50 -21.79
CA PRO A 67 7.30 -7.31 -21.10
C PRO A 67 6.40 -6.98 -19.90
N ILE A 68 7.02 -6.57 -18.80
CA ILE A 68 6.32 -6.10 -17.61
C ILE A 68 5.92 -4.64 -17.83
N ARG A 69 4.63 -4.35 -17.68
CA ARG A 69 4.10 -2.99 -17.74
C ARG A 69 3.82 -2.50 -16.32
N LEU A 70 4.82 -1.86 -15.73
CA LEU A 70 4.75 -1.40 -14.34
C LEU A 70 3.88 -0.13 -14.21
N LEU A 71 2.81 -0.24 -13.43
CA LEU A 71 1.92 0.86 -13.07
C LEU A 71 2.13 1.24 -11.61
N VAL A 72 2.22 2.54 -11.32
CA VAL A 72 2.42 3.07 -9.96
C VAL A 72 1.50 4.27 -9.70
N LEU A 73 1.22 4.54 -8.44
CA LEU A 73 0.50 5.74 -7.99
C LEU A 73 1.50 6.88 -7.70
N PRO A 74 1.03 8.14 -7.59
CA PRO A 74 1.90 9.28 -7.25
C PRO A 74 2.55 9.08 -5.88
N ASP A 75 3.76 9.63 -5.69
CA ASP A 75 4.56 9.47 -4.46
C ASP A 75 3.82 9.83 -3.16
N GLN A 76 2.82 10.72 -3.26
CA GLN A 76 2.05 11.26 -2.15
C GLN A 76 0.81 10.42 -1.83
N ALA A 77 0.44 9.47 -2.69
CA ALA A 77 -0.72 8.61 -2.48
C ALA A 77 -0.46 7.64 -1.31
N ALA A 78 -1.43 7.53 -0.39
CA ALA A 78 -1.33 6.66 0.78
C ALA A 78 -0.98 5.21 0.41
N ALA A 79 -1.63 4.68 -0.64
CA ALA A 79 -1.36 3.35 -1.17
C ALA A 79 0.09 3.18 -1.64
N HIS A 80 0.68 4.16 -2.35
CA HIS A 80 2.08 4.09 -2.78
C HIS A 80 3.05 4.15 -1.60
N GLN A 81 2.79 5.05 -0.67
CA GLN A 81 3.59 5.20 0.53
C GLN A 81 3.61 3.92 1.37
N GLN A 82 2.44 3.30 1.54
CA GLN A 82 2.29 2.07 2.26
C GLN A 82 2.97 0.91 1.54
N PHE A 83 2.70 0.74 0.23
CA PHE A 83 3.35 -0.26 -0.60
C PHE A 83 4.88 -0.21 -0.52
N CYS A 84 5.45 0.99 -0.68
CA CYS A 84 6.89 1.18 -0.59
C CYS A 84 7.46 0.75 0.77
N ARG A 85 6.83 1.17 1.87
CA ARG A 85 7.36 0.90 3.22
C ARG A 85 7.15 -0.54 3.66
N GLU A 86 5.94 -1.07 3.45
CA GLU A 86 5.54 -2.36 4.01
C GLU A 86 5.94 -3.53 3.12
N ILE A 87 5.91 -3.34 1.79
CA ILE A 87 6.20 -4.43 0.84
C ILE A 87 7.63 -4.37 0.32
N LEU A 88 8.10 -3.18 -0.06
CA LEU A 88 9.44 -3.01 -0.64
C LEU A 88 10.52 -2.68 0.40
N GLY A 89 10.15 -2.28 1.61
CA GLY A 89 11.09 -1.87 2.66
C GLY A 89 11.86 -0.58 2.34
N VAL A 90 11.32 0.29 1.48
CA VAL A 90 11.94 1.55 1.07
C VAL A 90 10.98 2.73 1.19
N PHE A 91 11.50 3.94 1.25
CA PHE A 91 10.67 5.13 1.12
C PHE A 91 10.40 5.49 -0.35
N PRO A 92 9.27 6.13 -0.69
CA PRO A 92 8.94 6.51 -2.08
C PRO A 92 10.07 7.26 -2.80
N HIS A 93 10.70 8.23 -2.13
CA HIS A 93 11.80 8.99 -2.72
C HIS A 93 13.04 8.12 -3.02
N GLN A 94 13.28 7.04 -2.26
CA GLN A 94 14.38 6.10 -2.54
C GLN A 94 14.06 5.27 -3.78
N LEU A 95 12.82 4.76 -3.89
CA LEU A 95 12.36 4.04 -5.07
C LEU A 95 12.42 4.93 -6.32
N ARG A 96 12.00 6.19 -6.20
CA ARG A 96 12.12 7.19 -7.28
C ARG A 96 13.55 7.39 -7.74
N ARG A 97 14.50 7.53 -6.81
CA ARG A 97 15.94 7.64 -7.13
C ARG A 97 16.49 6.41 -7.86
N ILE A 98 15.98 5.21 -7.55
CA ILE A 98 16.33 3.99 -8.28
C ILE A 98 15.82 4.06 -9.72
N TRP A 99 14.57 4.46 -9.92
CA TRP A 99 13.99 4.66 -11.25
C TRP A 99 14.75 5.72 -12.05
N ASP A 100 14.98 6.90 -11.48
CA ASP A 100 15.68 8.00 -12.15
C ASP A 100 17.07 7.56 -12.65
N ARG A 101 17.81 6.79 -11.84
CA ARG A 101 19.12 6.25 -12.24
C ARG A 101 19.00 5.30 -13.43
N ARG A 102 18.05 4.37 -13.40
CA ARG A 102 17.86 3.40 -14.49
C ARG A 102 17.40 4.07 -15.78
N VAL A 103 16.51 5.05 -15.68
CA VAL A 103 16.01 5.81 -16.82
C VAL A 103 17.13 6.65 -17.44
N PHE A 104 17.88 7.39 -16.63
CA PHE A 104 18.99 8.23 -17.11
C PHE A 104 20.08 7.40 -17.80
N SER A 105 20.38 6.21 -17.28
CA SER A 105 21.34 5.28 -17.91
C SER A 105 20.77 4.50 -19.10
N GLY A 106 19.50 4.70 -19.48
CA GLY A 106 18.85 3.98 -20.57
C GLY A 106 18.62 2.49 -20.29
N LEU A 107 18.72 2.05 -19.03
CA LEU A 107 18.59 0.65 -18.63
C LEU A 107 17.14 0.19 -18.51
N ALA A 108 16.21 1.12 -18.22
CA ALA A 108 14.79 0.81 -18.07
C ALA A 108 13.92 2.03 -18.43
N PRO A 109 12.74 1.83 -19.02
CA PRO A 109 11.75 2.90 -19.11
C PRO A 109 11.19 3.23 -17.72
N ALA A 110 10.75 4.48 -17.52
CA ALA A 110 10.10 4.89 -16.28
C ALA A 110 8.77 4.13 -16.09
N PRO A 111 8.36 3.85 -14.85
CA PRO A 111 7.03 3.29 -14.59
C PRO A 111 5.95 4.26 -15.05
N ARG A 112 4.80 3.74 -15.46
CA ARG A 112 3.66 4.59 -15.79
C ARG A 112 2.91 4.97 -14.53
N VAL A 113 2.87 6.26 -14.23
CA VAL A 113 2.11 6.81 -13.10
C VAL A 113 0.63 6.94 -13.49
N VAL A 114 -0.26 6.41 -12.67
CA VAL A 114 -1.73 6.56 -12.81
C VAL A 114 -2.27 7.45 -11.70
N ALA A 115 -3.40 8.12 -11.94
CA ALA A 115 -3.92 9.16 -11.04
C ALA A 115 -4.42 8.60 -9.70
N ASP A 116 -5.11 7.46 -9.75
CA ASP A 116 -5.83 6.86 -8.62
C ASP A 116 -5.93 5.33 -8.77
N GLU A 117 -6.45 4.69 -7.72
CA GLU A 117 -6.62 3.24 -7.62
C GLU A 117 -7.66 2.67 -8.58
N GLU A 118 -8.68 3.45 -8.96
CA GLU A 118 -9.66 3.03 -9.96
C GLU A 118 -9.01 2.93 -11.34
N THR A 119 -8.23 3.93 -11.70
CA THR A 119 -7.44 3.98 -12.93
C THR A 119 -6.39 2.88 -12.94
N MET A 120 -5.73 2.63 -11.80
CA MET A 120 -4.82 1.50 -11.61
C MET A 120 -5.50 0.18 -11.96
N ARG A 121 -6.62 -0.14 -11.31
CA ARG A 121 -7.38 -1.38 -11.55
C ARG A 121 -7.77 -1.52 -13.01
N ARG A 122 -8.36 -0.47 -13.59
CA ARG A 122 -8.81 -0.45 -14.99
C ARG A 122 -7.65 -0.72 -15.93
N GLN A 123 -6.52 -0.04 -15.75
CA GLN A 123 -5.37 -0.22 -16.62
C GLN A 123 -4.72 -1.59 -16.45
N VAL A 124 -4.64 -2.14 -15.24
CA VAL A 124 -4.15 -3.51 -15.04
C VAL A 124 -5.06 -4.52 -15.74
N ALA A 125 -6.38 -4.34 -15.66
CA ALA A 125 -7.36 -5.22 -16.28
C ALA A 125 -7.30 -5.22 -17.82
N THR A 126 -7.00 -4.07 -18.44
CA THR A 126 -7.02 -3.93 -19.91
C THR A 126 -5.65 -4.00 -20.57
N THR A 127 -4.57 -4.15 -19.80
CA THR A 127 -3.21 -4.06 -20.33
C THR A 127 -2.45 -5.37 -20.07
N PRO A 128 -2.26 -6.22 -21.09
CA PRO A 128 -1.51 -7.45 -20.95
C PRO A 128 -0.09 -7.23 -20.44
N GLY A 129 0.32 -8.02 -19.45
CA GLY A 129 1.62 -7.93 -18.79
C GLY A 129 1.71 -6.83 -17.72
N ALA A 130 0.62 -6.13 -17.41
CA ALA A 130 0.62 -5.10 -16.37
C ALA A 130 0.65 -5.68 -14.95
N ILE A 131 1.33 -4.93 -14.08
CA ILE A 131 1.39 -5.13 -12.64
C ILE A 131 1.21 -3.78 -11.95
N GLY A 132 0.48 -3.80 -10.83
CA GLY A 132 0.25 -2.65 -9.98
C GLY A 132 -0.13 -3.10 -8.57
N TYR A 133 -0.67 -2.19 -7.78
CA TYR A 133 -1.12 -2.47 -6.42
C TYR A 133 -2.29 -1.56 -6.03
N LEU A 134 -3.08 -2.01 -5.06
CA LEU A 134 -4.25 -1.31 -4.51
C LEU A 134 -4.22 -1.37 -2.98
N LEU A 135 -4.85 -0.40 -2.34
CA LEU A 135 -5.11 -0.34 -0.92
C LEU A 135 -6.56 -0.77 -0.68
N HIS A 136 -6.78 -1.90 0.03
CA HIS A 136 -8.07 -2.61 0.14
C HIS A 136 -8.58 -3.26 -1.17
N GLU A 137 -9.38 -4.33 -1.04
CA GLU A 137 -10.18 -4.83 -2.17
C GLU A 137 -11.48 -4.06 -2.31
N ILE A 138 -11.56 -3.24 -3.36
CA ILE A 138 -12.84 -2.84 -3.92
C ILE A 138 -13.08 -3.79 -5.10
N SER A 139 -13.81 -4.88 -4.83
CA SER A 139 -14.27 -5.93 -5.76
C SER A 139 -13.22 -6.50 -6.73
N ASN A 140 -13.01 -7.82 -6.72
CA ASN A 140 -12.09 -8.54 -7.65
C ASN A 140 -12.58 -8.57 -9.12
N GLU A 141 -13.17 -7.48 -9.61
CA GLU A 141 -13.68 -7.37 -10.97
C GLU A 141 -12.53 -7.07 -11.95
N GLY A 142 -12.14 -8.09 -12.71
CA GLY A 142 -11.29 -7.95 -13.90
C GLY A 142 -9.78 -7.92 -13.66
N VAL A 143 -9.30 -8.19 -12.44
CA VAL A 143 -7.86 -8.30 -12.14
C VAL A 143 -7.56 -9.57 -11.35
N ARG A 144 -6.31 -10.05 -11.45
CA ARG A 144 -5.82 -11.17 -10.64
C ARG A 144 -4.95 -10.64 -9.50
N VAL A 145 -5.29 -11.01 -8.27
CA VAL A 145 -4.47 -10.71 -7.08
C VAL A 145 -3.32 -11.71 -6.99
N VAL A 146 -2.12 -11.20 -6.70
CA VAL A 146 -0.91 -12.01 -6.52
C VAL A 146 -0.64 -12.17 -5.03
N LEU A 147 -0.35 -13.40 -4.60
CA LEU A 147 0.06 -13.70 -3.24
C LEU A 147 1.56 -13.43 -3.07
N PHE A 148 1.95 -12.89 -1.92
CA PHE A 148 3.34 -12.70 -1.55
C PHE A 148 3.50 -12.92 -0.04
N PRO A 149 4.70 -13.35 0.40
CA PRO A 149 4.98 -13.68 1.80
C PRO A 149 4.99 -12.44 2.71
#